data_AF-D5XAY5-F1
#
_entry.id   AF-D5XAY5-F1
#
_cell.length_a   1.000
_cell.length_b   1.000
_cell.length_c   1.000
_cell.angle_alpha   90.00
_cell.angle_beta   90.00
_cell.angle_gamma   90.00
#
_symmetry.space_group_name_H-M   'P 1'
#
loop_
_entity.id
_entity.type
_entity.pdbx_description
1 polymer ?
#
loop_
_entity_poly.entity_id
_entity_poly.type
_entity_poly.pdbx_seq_one_letter_code
_entity_poly.pdbx_strand_id
1 'polypeptide(L)'
;MGSLAKKPLSVWLIGWLFIIIAGQMILSGSLNLLYPGSAALAEQEEMVYLQNSMPSIFGRVLEYYNDNFYWFAILQVLFSAFMLICGIMFIRLYAWARSALEIMASLGLGYVIGVTVFYISSWISLIRKPGIEGMNSGFVTVMVLGAVAGMTVWAILLAVIIKHLRGQTIRKAVNRRLLI
;
A
#
# COMPACT_ATOMS: atom_id res chain seq x y z
N MET A 1 -42.17 11.33 -5.88
CA MET A 1 -40.92 10.57 -6.10
C MET A 1 -39.75 11.54 -6.01
N GLY A 2 -39.05 11.58 -4.87
CA GLY A 2 -37.94 12.50 -4.66
C GLY A 2 -36.83 12.23 -5.67
N SER A 3 -36.35 13.27 -6.35
CA SER A 3 -35.23 13.15 -7.29
C SER A 3 -34.06 12.48 -6.58
N LEU A 4 -33.69 11.27 -7.00
CA LEU A 4 -32.47 10.60 -6.56
C LEU A 4 -31.31 11.56 -6.89
N ALA A 5 -30.84 12.29 -5.87
CA ALA A 5 -29.71 13.19 -6.02
C ALA A 5 -28.57 12.38 -6.62
N LYS A 6 -28.19 12.75 -7.86
CA LYS A 6 -27.20 12.01 -8.66
C LYS A 6 -25.94 11.86 -7.81
N LYS A 7 -25.55 10.63 -7.51
CA LYS A 7 -24.35 10.37 -6.69
C LYS A 7 -23.15 11.06 -7.35
N PRO A 8 -22.32 11.82 -6.61
CA PRO A 8 -21.15 12.45 -7.20
C PRO A 8 -20.24 11.38 -7.81
N LEU A 9 -19.82 11.58 -9.06
CA LEU A 9 -18.95 10.62 -9.76
C LEU A 9 -17.67 10.31 -8.96
N SER A 10 -17.13 11.30 -8.26
CA SER A 10 -15.96 11.16 -7.39
C SER A 10 -16.16 10.17 -6.26
N VAL A 11 -17.35 10.10 -5.65
CA VAL A 11 -17.65 9.11 -4.59
C VAL A 11 -17.62 7.70 -5.16
N TRP A 12 -18.21 7.52 -6.36
CA TRP A 12 -18.24 6.23 -7.03
C TRP A 12 -16.83 5.76 -7.42
N LEU A 13 -16.04 6.64 -8.05
CA LEU A 13 -14.66 6.33 -8.46
C LEU A 13 -13.75 5.99 -7.27
N ILE A 14 -13.75 6.82 -6.23
CA ILE A 14 -12.92 6.59 -5.04
C ILE A 14 -13.35 5.29 -4.34
N GLY A 15 -14.66 5.08 -4.18
CA GLY A 15 -15.18 3.86 -3.54
C GLY A 15 -14.75 2.59 -4.27
N TRP A 16 -14.89 2.55 -5.60
CA TRP A 16 -14.46 1.40 -6.39
C TRP A 16 -12.96 1.20 -6.41
N LEU A 17 -12.17 2.28 -6.44
CA LEU A 17 -10.72 2.20 -6.34
C LEU A 17 -10.30 1.47 -5.06
N PHE A 18 -10.86 1.84 -3.90
CA PHE A 18 -10.58 1.16 -2.64
C PHE A 18 -11.06 -0.30 -2.61
N ILE A 19 -12.21 -0.61 -3.23
CA ILE A 19 -12.72 -1.99 -3.35
C ILE A 19 -11.76 -2.85 -4.18
N ILE A 20 -11.29 -2.35 -5.32
CA ILE A 20 -10.37 -3.09 -6.20
C ILE A 20 -9.03 -3.31 -5.50
N ILE A 21 -8.45 -2.27 -4.89
CA ILE A 21 -7.21 -2.37 -4.13
C ILE A 21 -7.36 -3.37 -2.98
N ALA A 22 -8.45 -3.28 -2.21
CA ALA A 22 -8.72 -4.23 -1.14
C ALA A 22 -8.85 -5.66 -1.65
N GLY A 23 -9.55 -5.89 -2.77
CA GLY A 23 -9.65 -7.22 -3.39
C GLY A 23 -8.30 -7.79 -3.78
N GLN A 24 -7.41 -6.99 -4.39
CA GLN A 24 -6.05 -7.39 -4.71
C GLN A 24 -5.23 -7.72 -3.45
N MET A 25 -5.37 -6.91 -2.39
CA MET A 25 -4.67 -7.13 -1.12
C MET A 25 -5.16 -8.38 -0.39
N ILE A 26 -6.46 -8.68 -0.42
CA ILE A 26 -7.03 -9.92 0.13
C ILE A 26 -6.47 -11.11 -0.64
N LEU A 27 -6.51 -11.06 -1.98
CA LEU A 27 -6.00 -12.15 -2.82
C LEU A 27 -4.52 -12.42 -2.55
N SER A 28 -3.68 -11.39 -2.61
CA SER A 28 -2.23 -11.52 -2.34
C SER A 28 -1.93 -11.96 -0.91
N GLY A 29 -2.62 -11.42 0.09
CA GLY A 29 -2.44 -11.84 1.48
C GLY A 29 -2.87 -13.29 1.71
N SER A 30 -3.95 -13.73 1.07
CA SER A 30 -4.43 -15.12 1.16
C SER A 30 -3.48 -16.08 0.46
N LEU A 31 -2.92 -15.70 -0.71
CA LEU A 31 -1.88 -16.48 -1.39
C LEU A 31 -0.63 -16.63 -0.51
N ASN A 32 -0.21 -15.56 0.18
CA ASN A 32 0.92 -15.62 1.11
C ASN A 32 0.65 -16.54 2.33
N LEU A 33 -0.61 -16.65 2.77
CA LEU A 33 -0.98 -17.58 3.84
C LEU A 33 -1.05 -19.04 3.39
N LEU A 34 -1.52 -19.28 2.16
CA LEU A 34 -1.66 -20.63 1.60
C LEU A 34 -0.33 -21.19 1.08
N TYR A 35 0.53 -20.31 0.55
CA TYR A 35 1.82 -20.66 -0.02
C TYR A 35 2.95 -19.84 0.61
N PRO A 36 3.19 -20.00 1.92
CA PRO A 36 4.25 -19.27 2.63
C PRO A 36 5.65 -19.57 2.08
N GLY A 37 5.80 -20.62 1.24
CA GLY A 37 7.07 -21.10 0.69
C GLY A 37 7.28 -20.94 -0.81
N SER A 38 6.32 -20.50 -1.64
CA SER A 38 6.57 -20.48 -3.10
C SER A 38 7.54 -19.38 -3.56
N ALA A 39 7.58 -18.25 -2.84
CA ALA A 39 8.63 -17.22 -3.00
C ALA A 39 9.84 -17.50 -2.09
N ALA A 40 9.61 -18.01 -0.87
CA ALA A 40 10.67 -18.20 0.12
C ALA A 40 11.56 -19.44 -0.12
N LEU A 41 11.06 -20.49 -0.78
CA LEU A 41 11.85 -21.71 -1.08
C LEU A 41 12.63 -21.61 -2.39
N ALA A 42 12.17 -20.80 -3.35
CA ALA A 42 12.89 -20.58 -4.62
C ALA A 42 14.07 -19.62 -4.46
N GLU A 43 14.03 -18.73 -3.46
CA GLU A 43 15.04 -17.67 -3.24
C GLU A 43 15.77 -17.81 -1.90
N GLN A 44 15.66 -18.93 -1.17
CA GLN A 44 16.17 -19.01 0.21
C GLN A 44 17.69 -18.80 0.29
N GLU A 45 18.47 -19.35 -0.66
CA GLU A 45 19.92 -19.11 -0.72
C GLU A 45 20.25 -17.65 -1.09
N GLU A 46 19.49 -17.06 -2.01
CA GLU A 46 19.71 -15.69 -2.50
C GLU A 46 19.30 -14.66 -1.44
N MET A 47 18.22 -14.91 -0.70
CA MET A 47 17.74 -14.14 0.45
C MET A 47 18.72 -14.21 1.62
N VAL A 48 19.27 -15.38 1.94
CA VAL A 48 20.30 -15.51 2.98
C VAL A 48 21.57 -14.76 2.58
N TYR A 49 21.98 -14.84 1.31
CA TYR A 49 23.10 -14.06 0.78
C TYR A 49 22.83 -12.54 0.87
N LEU A 50 21.65 -12.08 0.46
CA LEU A 50 21.23 -10.68 0.56
C LEU A 50 21.17 -10.20 2.02
N GLN A 51 20.64 -11.00 2.93
CA GLN A 51 20.53 -10.67 4.36
C GLN A 51 21.93 -10.46 4.97
N ASN A 52 22.88 -11.35 4.66
CA ASN A 52 24.27 -11.22 5.10
C ASN A 52 25.00 -10.06 4.38
N SER A 53 24.55 -9.71 3.18
CA SER A 53 25.10 -8.63 2.36
C SER A 53 24.47 -7.27 2.62
N MET A 54 23.45 -7.13 3.45
CA MET A 54 22.91 -5.81 3.83
C MET A 54 23.61 -5.23 5.08
N PRO A 55 23.53 -3.91 5.35
CA PRO A 55 23.93 -3.35 6.63
C PRO A 55 23.08 -3.95 7.76
N SER A 56 23.63 -4.04 8.97
CA SER A 56 23.04 -4.78 10.10
C SER A 56 21.59 -4.38 10.44
N ILE A 57 21.22 -3.10 10.27
CA ILE A 57 19.85 -2.64 10.50
C ILE A 57 18.86 -3.20 9.47
N PHE A 58 19.25 -3.27 8.20
CA PHE A 58 18.39 -3.75 7.12
C PHE A 58 18.24 -5.27 7.17
N GLY A 59 19.33 -5.98 7.46
CA GLY A 59 19.31 -7.42 7.68
C GLY A 59 18.35 -7.82 8.81
N ARG A 60 18.39 -7.10 9.96
CA ARG A 60 17.48 -7.33 11.08
C ARG A 60 16.00 -7.06 10.75
N VAL A 61 15.72 -6.03 9.95
CA VAL A 61 14.35 -5.74 9.50
C VAL A 61 13.83 -6.85 8.59
N LEU A 62 14.67 -7.35 7.69
CA LEU A 62 14.31 -8.44 6.79
C LEU A 62 14.11 -9.76 7.55
N GLU A 63 14.99 -10.06 8.50
CA GLU A 63 14.88 -11.19 9.42
C GLU A 63 13.56 -11.13 10.20
N TYR A 64 13.28 -10.00 10.85
CA TYR A 64 12.04 -9.79 11.57
C TYR A 64 10.80 -9.94 10.67
N TYR A 65 10.87 -9.43 9.43
CA TYR A 65 9.81 -9.60 8.45
C TYR A 65 9.57 -11.07 8.10
N ASN A 66 10.64 -11.82 7.87
CA ASN A 66 10.59 -13.25 7.54
C ASN A 66 10.06 -14.09 8.71
N ASP A 67 10.56 -13.85 9.92
CA ASP A 67 10.13 -14.56 11.14
C ASP A 67 8.65 -14.33 11.45
N ASN A 68 8.14 -13.15 11.12
CA ASN A 68 6.76 -12.73 11.39
C ASN A 68 5.90 -12.69 10.13
N PHE A 69 6.32 -13.33 9.04
CA PHE A 69 5.68 -13.23 7.72
C PHE A 69 4.18 -13.56 7.78
N TYR A 70 3.80 -14.62 8.49
CA TYR A 70 2.40 -15.01 8.66
C TYR A 70 1.57 -13.93 9.35
N TRP A 71 2.12 -13.29 10.38
CA TRP A 71 1.43 -12.21 11.07
C TRP A 71 1.20 -11.03 10.14
N PHE A 72 2.18 -10.67 9.32
CA PHE A 72 2.02 -9.63 8.31
C PHE A 72 0.95 -9.98 7.27
N ALA A 73 0.93 -11.23 6.80
CA ALA A 73 -0.10 -11.69 5.86
C ALA A 73 -1.51 -11.67 6.47
N ILE A 74 -1.67 -12.10 7.74
CA ILE A 74 -2.95 -12.00 8.46
C ILE A 74 -3.38 -10.53 8.61
N LEU A 75 -2.46 -9.67 9.05
CA LEU A 75 -2.74 -8.23 9.20
C LEU A 75 -3.12 -7.59 7.87
N GLN A 76 -2.48 -7.98 6.77
CA GLN A 76 -2.82 -7.53 5.42
C GLN A 76 -4.25 -7.93 5.04
N VAL A 77 -4.66 -9.18 5.29
CA VAL A 77 -6.03 -9.65 5.00
C VAL A 77 -7.06 -8.92 5.86
N LEU A 78 -6.80 -8.76 7.16
CA LEU A 78 -7.71 -8.05 8.07
C LEU A 78 -7.85 -6.56 7.69
N PHE A 79 -6.73 -5.90 7.42
CA PHE A 79 -6.71 -4.50 7.00
C PHE A 79 -7.44 -4.29 5.68
N SER A 80 -7.23 -5.18 4.70
CA SER A 80 -7.89 -5.11 3.40
C SER A 80 -9.38 -5.46 3.48
N ALA A 81 -9.80 -6.39 4.34
CA ALA A 81 -11.21 -6.62 4.61
C ALA A 81 -11.89 -5.38 5.22
N PHE A 82 -11.23 -4.70 6.16
CA PHE A 82 -11.73 -3.44 6.71
C PHE A 82 -11.80 -2.33 5.64
N MET A 83 -10.79 -2.23 4.78
CA MET A 83 -10.77 -1.30 3.65
C MET A 83 -11.91 -1.58 2.66
N LEU A 84 -12.19 -2.85 2.36
CA LEU A 84 -13.32 -3.26 1.51
C LEU A 84 -14.65 -2.79 2.09
N ILE A 85 -14.88 -3.02 3.38
CA ILE A 85 -16.09 -2.56 4.08
C ILE A 85 -16.20 -1.03 4.00
N CYS A 86 -15.10 -0.31 4.24
CA CYS A 86 -15.07 1.14 4.14
C CYS A 86 -15.40 1.63 2.72
N GLY A 87 -14.86 1.00 1.68
CA GLY A 87 -15.18 1.31 0.28
C GLY A 87 -16.66 1.13 -0.05
N ILE A 88 -17.25 0.00 0.34
CA ILE A 88 -18.68 -0.28 0.14
C ILE A 88 -19.55 0.73 0.89
N MET A 89 -19.22 1.01 2.16
CA MET A 89 -19.97 1.95 3.00
C MET A 89 -19.82 3.39 2.52
N PHE A 90 -18.67 3.74 1.94
CA PHE A 90 -18.45 5.05 1.33
C PHE A 90 -19.30 5.26 0.07
N ILE A 91 -19.45 4.25 -0.80
CA ILE A 91 -20.39 4.30 -1.95
C ILE A 91 -21.85 4.45 -1.49
N ARG A 92 -22.16 3.91 -0.32
CA ARG A 92 -23.44 4.08 0.36
C ARG A 92 -23.57 5.45 1.05
N LEU A 93 -22.54 6.29 1.08
CA LEU A 93 -22.50 7.62 1.73
C LEU A 93 -22.59 7.57 3.27
N TYR A 94 -22.02 6.55 3.92
CA TYR A 94 -21.88 6.57 5.38
C TYR A 94 -20.78 7.54 5.82
N ALA A 95 -21.07 8.36 6.84
CA ALA A 95 -20.17 9.42 7.28
C ALA A 95 -18.86 8.91 7.89
N TRP A 96 -18.94 7.86 8.71
CA TRP A 96 -17.76 7.26 9.34
C TRP A 96 -16.80 6.66 8.29
N ALA A 97 -17.33 6.12 7.19
CA ALA A 97 -16.52 5.50 6.13
C ALA A 97 -15.63 6.52 5.41
N ARG A 98 -16.08 7.78 5.25
CA ARG A 98 -15.26 8.87 4.72
C ARG A 98 -14.02 9.09 5.58
N SER A 99 -14.20 9.22 6.90
CA SER A 99 -13.10 9.46 7.83
C SER A 99 -12.15 8.26 7.89
N ALA A 100 -12.68 7.03 7.84
CA ALA A 100 -11.86 5.82 7.79
C ALA A 100 -10.99 5.77 6.52
N LEU A 101 -11.56 6.02 5.34
CA LEU A 101 -10.79 6.08 4.09
C LEU A 101 -9.77 7.22 4.07
N GLU A 102 -10.07 8.35 4.71
CA GLU A 102 -9.12 9.46 4.83
C GLU A 102 -7.92 9.07 5.70
N ILE A 103 -8.16 8.40 6.83
CA ILE A 103 -7.10 7.87 7.70
C ILE A 103 -6.28 6.82 6.95
N MET A 104 -6.93 5.87 6.29
CA MET A 104 -6.25 4.83 5.48
C MET A 104 -5.39 5.43 4.37
N ALA A 105 -5.91 6.42 3.63
CA ALA A 105 -5.14 7.09 2.58
C ALA A 105 -3.93 7.85 3.15
N SER A 106 -4.07 8.44 4.34
CA SER A 106 -2.99 9.14 5.02
C SER A 106 -1.90 8.17 5.52
N LEU A 107 -2.31 7.04 6.12
CA LEU A 107 -1.40 5.97 6.51
C LEU A 107 -0.70 5.35 5.28
N GLY A 108 -1.45 5.12 4.21
CA GLY A 108 -0.91 4.63 2.93
C GLY A 108 0.11 5.59 2.34
N LEU A 109 -0.11 6.92 2.45
CA LEU A 109 0.84 7.92 1.97
C LEU A 109 2.15 7.86 2.78
N GLY A 110 2.05 7.80 4.11
CA GLY A 110 3.21 7.62 4.99
C GLY A 110 3.96 6.31 4.69
N TYR A 111 3.23 5.22 4.48
CA TYR A 111 3.78 3.92 4.11
C TYR A 111 4.54 3.98 2.78
N VAL A 112 3.95 4.53 1.71
CA VAL A 112 4.58 4.64 0.39
C VAL A 112 5.89 5.43 0.49
N ILE A 113 5.88 6.58 1.18
CA ILE A 113 7.09 7.40 1.36
C ILE A 113 8.16 6.61 2.15
N GLY A 114 7.78 6.02 3.28
CA GLY A 114 8.69 5.28 4.15
C GLY A 114 9.32 4.08 3.44
N VAL A 115 8.51 3.28 2.73
CA VAL A 115 8.97 2.12 1.98
C VAL A 115 9.87 2.53 0.82
N THR A 116 9.57 3.61 0.10
CA THR A 116 10.45 4.08 -0.98
C THR A 116 11.80 4.54 -0.44
N VAL A 117 11.83 5.30 0.66
CA VAL A 117 13.08 5.72 1.30
C VAL A 117 13.88 4.51 1.77
N PHE A 118 13.22 3.55 2.43
CA PHE A 118 13.84 2.30 2.85
C PHE A 118 14.42 1.54 1.66
N TYR A 119 13.63 1.33 0.60
CA TYR A 119 14.02 0.59 -0.60
C TYR A 119 15.23 1.22 -1.32
N ILE A 120 15.21 2.53 -1.56
CA ILE A 120 16.32 3.25 -2.17
C ILE A 120 17.58 3.14 -1.30
N SER A 121 17.44 3.30 0.02
CA SER A 121 18.56 3.21 0.95
C SER A 121 19.19 1.81 0.97
N SER A 122 18.38 0.75 0.89
CA SER A 122 18.83 -0.63 0.78
C SER A 122 19.66 -0.86 -0.49
N TRP A 123 19.16 -0.40 -1.65
CA TRP A 123 19.88 -0.54 -2.92
C TRP A 123 21.19 0.25 -2.96
N ILE A 124 21.20 1.48 -2.46
CA ILE A 124 22.42 2.30 -2.39
C ILE A 124 23.46 1.64 -1.47
N SER A 125 23.01 1.06 -0.35
CA SER A 125 23.89 0.39 0.60
C SER A 125 24.56 -0.86 0.02
N LEU A 126 23.84 -1.60 -0.83
CA LEU A 126 24.38 -2.78 -1.51
C LEU A 126 25.51 -2.41 -2.49
N ILE A 127 25.35 -1.37 -3.30
CA ILE A 127 26.41 -0.94 -4.26
C ILE A 127 27.70 -0.54 -3.54
N ARG A 128 27.59 0.03 -2.34
CA ARG A 128 28.76 0.55 -1.60
C ARG A 128 29.58 -0.54 -0.92
N LYS A 129 29.11 -1.81 -0.89
CA LYS A 129 29.86 -2.89 -0.27
C LYS A 129 30.96 -3.41 -1.22
N PRO A 130 32.24 -3.43 -0.77
CA PRO A 130 33.32 -4.08 -1.51
C PRO A 130 33.02 -5.58 -1.70
N GLY A 131 33.27 -6.12 -2.89
CA GLY A 131 33.13 -7.56 -3.18
C GLY A 131 31.83 -8.00 -3.87
N ILE A 132 30.87 -7.09 -4.11
CA ILE A 132 29.75 -7.35 -5.03
C ILE A 132 30.20 -7.00 -6.46
N GLU A 133 31.14 -7.79 -6.98
CA GLU A 133 31.63 -7.66 -8.36
C GLU A 133 30.54 -8.15 -9.32
N GLY A 134 30.03 -7.28 -10.20
CA GLY A 134 29.02 -7.62 -11.22
C GLY A 134 27.68 -6.90 -11.12
N MET A 135 27.42 -6.16 -10.03
CA MET A 135 26.17 -5.38 -9.92
C MET A 135 26.27 -4.11 -10.77
N ASN A 136 25.70 -4.16 -11.97
CA ASN A 136 25.73 -3.06 -12.94
C ASN A 136 25.10 -1.80 -12.33
N SER A 137 25.86 -0.70 -12.28
CA SER A 137 25.38 0.61 -11.80
C SER A 137 24.15 1.11 -12.56
N GLY A 138 23.98 0.70 -13.82
CA GLY A 138 22.78 0.95 -14.61
C GLY A 138 21.53 0.25 -14.06
N PHE A 139 21.66 -0.99 -13.58
CA PHE A 139 20.53 -1.73 -12.98
C PHE A 139 20.01 -1.01 -11.74
N VAL A 140 20.90 -0.59 -10.83
CA VAL A 140 20.46 0.12 -9.63
C VAL A 140 19.90 1.49 -9.94
N THR A 141 20.47 2.19 -10.93
CA THR A 141 19.91 3.45 -11.41
C THR A 141 18.46 3.25 -11.88
N VAL A 142 18.18 2.18 -12.63
CA VAL A 142 16.82 1.82 -13.04
C VAL A 142 15.92 1.49 -11.84
N MET A 143 16.40 0.73 -10.85
CA MET A 143 15.62 0.39 -9.64
C MET A 143 15.29 1.63 -8.80
N VAL A 144 16.25 2.54 -8.62
CA VAL A 144 16.04 3.80 -7.88
C VAL A 144 15.08 4.72 -8.63
N LEU A 145 15.28 4.92 -9.94
CA LEU A 145 14.37 5.74 -10.75
C LEU A 145 12.96 5.14 -10.77
N GLY A 146 12.84 3.82 -10.90
CA GLY A 146 11.57 3.11 -10.82
C GLY A 146 10.87 3.30 -9.48
N ALA A 147 11.60 3.20 -8.36
CA ALA A 147 11.07 3.44 -7.03
C ALA A 147 10.59 4.89 -6.85
N VAL A 148 11.36 5.88 -7.33
CA VAL A 148 10.98 7.31 -7.26
C VAL A 148 9.75 7.60 -8.13
N ALA A 149 9.70 7.06 -9.35
CA ALA A 149 8.56 7.22 -10.25
C ALA A 149 7.30 6.58 -9.65
N GLY A 150 7.41 5.34 -9.17
CA GLY A 150 6.32 4.62 -8.51
C GLY A 150 5.80 5.36 -7.27
N MET A 151 6.69 5.82 -6.40
CA MET A 151 6.36 6.64 -5.24
C MET A 151 5.60 7.90 -5.64
N THR A 152 6.07 8.61 -6.66
CA THR A 152 5.48 9.88 -7.08
C THR A 152 4.04 9.67 -7.58
N VAL A 153 3.81 8.63 -8.39
CA VAL A 153 2.47 8.28 -8.88
C VAL A 153 1.53 7.95 -7.72
N TRP A 154 1.96 7.09 -6.79
CA TRP A 154 1.14 6.70 -5.64
C TRP A 154 0.89 7.86 -4.67
N ALA A 155 1.91 8.67 -4.40
CA ALA A 155 1.80 9.82 -3.50
C ALA A 155 0.84 10.87 -4.06
N ILE A 156 0.92 11.18 -5.36
CA ILE A 156 -0.02 12.10 -6.02
C ILE A 156 -1.44 11.53 -5.96
N LEU A 157 -1.63 10.25 -6.29
CA LEU A 157 -2.95 9.62 -6.26
C LEU A 157 -3.58 9.70 -4.86
N LEU A 158 -2.83 9.33 -3.82
CA LEU A 158 -3.29 9.38 -2.43
C LEU A 158 -3.56 10.82 -1.98
N ALA A 159 -2.70 11.78 -2.33
CA ALA A 159 -2.91 13.19 -2.01
C ALA A 159 -4.19 13.75 -2.68
N VAL A 160 -4.45 13.38 -3.93
CA VAL A 160 -5.68 13.76 -4.65
C VAL A 160 -6.92 13.15 -3.99
N ILE A 161 -6.85 11.87 -3.57
CA ILE A 161 -7.93 11.21 -2.84
C ILE A 161 -8.21 11.92 -1.52
N ILE A 162 -7.17 12.21 -0.71
CA ILE A 162 -7.30 12.92 0.56
C ILE A 162 -7.93 14.29 0.34
N LYS A 163 -7.47 15.06 -0.67
CA LYS A 163 -8.04 16.36 -1.03
C LYS A 163 -9.52 16.25 -1.38
N HIS A 164 -9.92 15.23 -2.15
CA HIS A 164 -11.32 15.01 -2.51
C HIS A 164 -12.19 14.59 -1.31
N LEU A 165 -11.69 13.69 -0.46
CA LEU A 165 -12.38 13.25 0.76
C LEU A 165 -12.63 14.41 1.73
N ARG A 166 -11.72 15.39 1.77
CA ARG A 166 -11.87 16.64 2.55
C ARG A 166 -12.74 17.70 1.87
N GLY A 167 -13.05 17.53 0.60
CA GLY A 167 -13.82 18.49 -0.19
C GLY A 167 -15.26 18.68 0.30
N GLN A 168 -15.77 19.91 0.21
CA GLN A 168 -17.13 20.23 0.65
C GLN A 168 -18.21 19.45 -0.10
N THR A 169 -17.98 19.08 -1.36
CA THR A 169 -18.92 18.30 -2.18
C THR A 169 -19.24 16.95 -1.55
N ILE A 170 -18.20 16.20 -1.13
CA ILE A 170 -18.38 14.89 -0.48
C ILE A 170 -19.00 15.06 0.90
N ARG A 171 -18.54 16.07 1.67
CA ARG A 171 -19.09 16.36 2.99
C ARG A 171 -20.59 16.69 2.95
N LYS A 172 -21.03 17.50 1.98
CA LYS A 172 -22.45 17.82 1.77
C LYS A 172 -23.26 16.60 1.32
N ALA A 173 -22.72 15.77 0.44
CA ALA A 173 -23.40 14.56 -0.04
C ALA A 173 -23.64 13.55 1.10
N VAL A 174 -22.65 13.36 1.98
CA VAL A 174 -22.74 12.49 3.16
C VAL A 174 -23.74 13.04 4.18
N ASN A 175 -23.67 14.33 4.51
CA ASN A 175 -24.56 14.94 5.52
C ASN A 175 -26.04 14.95 5.09
N ARG A 176 -26.34 15.08 3.79
CA ARG A 176 -27.73 15.01 3.29
C ARG A 176 -28.38 13.65 3.54
N ARG A 177 -27.62 12.56 3.56
CA ARG A 177 -28.16 11.22 3.85
C ARG A 177 -28.51 11.03 5.33
N LEU A 178 -27.87 11.76 6.24
CA LEU A 178 -28.19 11.68 7.67
C LEU A 178 -29.50 12.40 8.04
N LEU A 179 -30.05 13.20 7.12
CA LEU A 179 -31.28 13.98 7.32
C LEU A 179 -32.53 13.32 6.73
N ILE A 180 -32.37 12.16 6.07
CA ILE A 180 -33.45 11.35 5.49
C ILE A 180 -33.50 10.03 6.23
#